data_AF-X0WV79-F1
#
_entry.id   AF-X0WV79-F1
#
_cell.length_a   1.000
_cell.length_b   1.000
_cell.length_c   1.000
_cell.angle_alpha   90.00
_cell.angle_beta   90.00
_cell.angle_gamma   90.00
#
_symmetry.space_group_name_H-M   'P 1'
#
loop_
_entity.id
_entity.type
_entity.pdbx_description
1 polymer ?
#
loop_
_entity_poly.entity_id
_entity_poly.type
_entity_poly.pdbx_seq_one_letter_code
_entity_poly.pdbx_strand_id
1 'polypeptide(L)'
;SVKKKVKDCVSWGSDRQYETLVEFEEKGKTYSLYKDFEKGVVSFIGHNTGEKFDTSKRVSGKMKDLLGTDSDEFFSLTSCIYQDQVKEISSGKKQISDSLEEVVTGGKEGILASQAMKKLDDKISEMRKGLDRPAKINGSLASLTRQLENRLREYTDIENEVSKVEAQKIELVEVNKQLAQVKEQYENAKALLGKNDQRKKIEASIKDLKQKYDEVKELLDGINRLMTKLERAEEALRSIEGLEDEQQV
;
A
#
# COMPACT_ATOMS: atom_id res chain seq x y z
N SER A 1 34.48 -54.40 1.63
CA SER A 1 34.73 -55.86 1.63
C SER A 1 36.11 -56.29 1.14
N VAL A 2 37.19 -55.55 1.44
CA VAL A 2 38.56 -55.89 0.98
C VAL A 2 39.25 -56.91 1.91
N LYS A 3 38.85 -56.99 3.19
CA LYS A 3 39.46 -57.88 4.19
C LYS A 3 39.38 -59.39 3.88
N LYS A 4 38.48 -59.81 2.98
CA LYS A 4 38.30 -61.23 2.63
C LYS A 4 39.17 -61.70 1.46
N LYS A 5 39.70 -60.80 0.61
CA LYS A 5 40.47 -61.18 -0.60
C LYS A 5 41.97 -61.33 -0.38
N VAL A 6 42.50 -60.79 0.71
CA VAL A 6 43.95 -60.84 1.04
C VAL A 6 44.35 -62.16 1.70
N LYS A 7 43.41 -62.86 2.35
CA LYS A 7 43.67 -64.11 3.07
C LYS A 7 43.98 -65.31 2.16
N ASP A 8 43.64 -65.23 0.88
CA ASP A 8 43.75 -66.35 -0.07
C ASP A 8 44.98 -66.23 -0.99
N CYS A 9 45.76 -65.15 -0.89
CA CYS A 9 47.00 -64.98 -1.66
C CYS A 9 48.18 -65.59 -0.89
N VAL A 10 48.24 -66.92 -0.85
CA VAL A 10 49.36 -67.66 -0.30
C VAL A 10 50.37 -67.93 -1.43
N SER A 11 51.66 -67.66 -1.19
CA SER A 11 52.71 -67.97 -2.16
C SER A 11 52.71 -69.47 -2.49
N TRP A 12 52.81 -69.83 -3.78
CA TRP A 12 52.76 -71.24 -4.21
C TRP A 12 53.84 -72.06 -3.49
N GLY A 13 53.42 -72.97 -2.59
CA GLY A 13 54.29 -73.89 -1.88
C GLY A 13 54.78 -73.46 -0.49
N SER A 14 54.19 -72.45 0.15
CA SER A 14 54.55 -71.99 1.51
C SER A 14 53.32 -71.57 2.31
N ASP A 15 53.24 -71.88 3.60
CA ASP A 15 52.16 -71.41 4.50
C ASP A 15 52.30 -69.94 4.95
N ARG A 16 53.30 -69.20 4.43
CA ARG A 16 53.56 -67.80 4.82
C ARG A 16 52.70 -66.81 4.02
N GLN A 17 52.21 -65.79 4.70
CA GLN A 17 51.54 -64.65 4.06
C GLN A 17 52.58 -63.76 3.37
N TYR A 18 52.14 -63.02 2.35
CA TYR A 18 53.01 -62.16 1.58
C TYR A 18 53.37 -60.87 2.35
N GLU A 19 54.51 -60.29 1.99
CA GLU A 19 54.95 -58.98 2.47
C GLU A 19 54.77 -57.98 1.32
N THR A 20 54.42 -56.73 1.63
CA THR A 20 54.35 -55.66 0.62
C THR A 20 55.35 -54.57 0.96
N LEU A 21 56.23 -54.28 0.01
CA LEU A 21 57.14 -53.15 0.03
C LEU A 21 56.72 -52.18 -1.07
N VAL A 22 56.51 -50.91 -0.71
CA VAL A 22 56.29 -49.82 -1.65
C VAL A 22 57.38 -48.79 -1.44
N GLU A 23 58.20 -48.59 -2.46
CA GLU A 23 59.18 -47.52 -2.50
C GLU A 23 58.61 -46.36 -3.33
N PHE A 24 58.68 -45.14 -2.79
CA PHE A 24 58.20 -43.96 -3.48
C PHE A 24 59.06 -42.74 -3.17
N GLU A 25 59.02 -41.77 -4.07
CA GLU A 25 59.80 -40.54 -3.95
C GLU A 25 58.85 -39.34 -3.81
N GLU A 26 59.14 -38.48 -2.83
CA GLU A 26 58.48 -37.19 -2.71
C GLU A 26 59.54 -36.09 -2.56
N LYS A 27 59.53 -35.13 -3.48
CA LYS A 27 60.43 -33.95 -3.47
C LYS A 27 61.91 -34.32 -3.31
N GLY A 28 62.39 -35.35 -4.01
CA GLY A 28 63.79 -35.80 -3.94
C GLY A 28 64.14 -36.66 -2.73
N LYS A 29 63.16 -37.08 -1.93
CA LYS A 29 63.35 -37.96 -0.77
C LYS A 29 62.71 -39.31 -1.01
N THR A 30 63.49 -40.37 -0.87
CA THR A 30 63.04 -41.75 -1.05
C THR A 30 62.52 -42.32 0.26
N TYR A 31 61.32 -42.87 0.20
CA TYR A 31 60.60 -43.49 1.31
C TYR A 31 60.23 -44.92 0.97
N SER A 32 60.28 -45.80 1.97
CA SER A 32 59.92 -47.20 1.86
C SER A 32 58.85 -47.53 2.89
N LEU A 33 57.69 -47.95 2.42
CA LEU A 33 56.59 -48.44 3.24
C LEU A 33 56.57 -49.96 3.16
N TYR A 34 56.79 -50.60 4.29
CA TYR A 34 56.79 -52.05 4.42
C TYR A 34 55.61 -52.51 5.28
N LYS A 35 54.96 -53.58 4.84
CA LYS A 35 53.86 -54.20 5.56
C LYS A 35 54.01 -55.71 5.53
N ASP A 36 54.22 -56.28 6.71
CA ASP A 36 54.19 -57.71 6.98
C ASP A 36 52.77 -58.08 7.41
N PHE A 37 52.10 -58.91 6.59
CA PHE A 37 50.73 -59.34 6.85
C PHE A 37 50.66 -60.51 7.85
N GLU A 38 51.74 -61.30 7.98
CA GLU A 38 51.82 -62.43 8.91
C GLU A 38 51.96 -61.94 10.36
N LYS A 39 52.78 -60.90 10.58
CA LYS A 39 52.97 -60.27 11.90
C LYS A 39 52.09 -59.04 12.15
N GLY A 40 51.39 -58.55 11.12
CA GLY A 40 50.54 -57.36 11.19
C GLY A 40 51.31 -56.06 11.45
N VAL A 41 52.61 -56.03 11.14
CA VAL A 41 53.50 -54.89 11.40
C VAL A 41 53.59 -54.01 10.14
N VAL A 42 53.47 -52.70 10.33
CA VAL A 42 53.69 -51.69 9.28
C VAL A 42 54.87 -50.84 9.71
N SER A 43 55.90 -50.78 8.88
CA SER A 43 57.05 -49.92 9.08
C SER A 43 57.22 -48.95 7.91
N PHE A 44 57.59 -47.73 8.24
CA PHE A 44 57.90 -46.67 7.29
C PHE A 44 59.34 -46.24 7.52
N ILE A 45 60.14 -46.20 6.46
CA ILE A 45 61.56 -45.86 6.50
C ILE A 45 61.83 -44.74 5.49
N GLY A 46 62.30 -43.60 5.97
CA GLY A 46 62.86 -42.54 5.12
C GLY A 46 64.36 -42.76 4.92
N HIS A 47 64.77 -43.20 3.73
CA HIS A 47 66.17 -43.50 3.44
C HIS A 47 67.07 -42.26 3.51
N ASN A 48 66.52 -41.08 3.17
CA ASN A 48 67.27 -39.82 3.18
C ASN A 48 67.08 -39.01 4.49
N THR A 49 66.09 -39.35 5.33
CA THR A 49 65.79 -38.60 6.57
C THR A 49 66.12 -39.37 7.85
N GLY A 50 66.40 -40.68 7.76
CA GLY A 50 66.64 -41.55 8.92
C GLY A 50 65.38 -41.80 9.77
N GLU A 51 64.21 -41.34 9.31
CA GLU A 51 62.94 -41.51 10.02
C GLU A 51 62.46 -42.95 9.90
N LYS A 52 62.29 -43.63 11.04
CA LYS A 52 61.66 -44.96 11.10
C LYS A 52 60.43 -44.94 12.00
N PHE A 53 59.28 -45.31 11.46
CA PHE A 53 58.03 -45.41 12.21
C PHE A 53 57.46 -46.82 12.10
N ASP A 54 57.33 -47.52 13.23
CA ASP A 54 56.84 -48.90 13.28
C ASP A 54 55.41 -49.00 13.87
N THR A 55 54.70 -47.87 14.00
CA THR A 55 53.34 -47.80 14.53
C THR A 55 52.37 -47.30 13.48
N SER A 56 51.34 -48.09 13.16
CA SER A 56 50.34 -47.78 12.11
C SER A 56 49.72 -46.37 12.23
N LYS A 57 49.45 -45.89 13.45
CA LYS A 57 48.91 -44.53 13.68
C LYS A 57 49.88 -43.41 13.25
N ARG A 58 51.19 -43.60 13.48
CA ARG A 58 52.22 -42.63 13.07
C ARG A 58 52.48 -42.69 11.56
N VAL A 59 52.48 -43.89 10.99
CA VAL A 59 52.60 -44.10 9.54
C VAL A 59 51.43 -43.44 8.81
N SER A 60 50.19 -43.63 9.28
CA SER A 60 49.00 -43.00 8.68
C SER A 60 49.01 -41.47 8.82
N GLY A 61 49.45 -40.94 9.97
CA GLY A 61 49.62 -39.49 10.14
C GLY A 61 50.63 -38.89 9.17
N LYS A 62 51.80 -39.54 9.01
CA LYS A 62 52.79 -39.10 8.03
C LYS A 62 52.26 -39.18 6.60
N MET A 63 51.55 -40.25 6.25
CA MET A 63 50.94 -40.39 4.93
C MET A 63 49.90 -39.30 4.66
N LYS A 64 49.12 -38.90 5.67
CA LYS A 64 48.19 -37.76 5.57
C LYS A 64 48.93 -36.45 5.29
N ASP A 65 50.05 -36.22 5.96
CA ASP A 65 50.85 -35.01 5.74
C ASP A 65 51.47 -34.96 4.33
N LEU A 66 51.89 -36.12 3.79
CA LEU A 66 52.48 -36.21 2.45
C LEU A 66 51.43 -36.14 1.33
N LEU A 67 50.29 -36.82 1.49
CA LEU A 67 49.21 -36.86 0.49
C LEU A 67 48.22 -35.68 0.62
N GLY A 68 48.23 -34.96 1.73
CA GLY A 68 47.25 -33.91 2.05
C GLY A 68 45.85 -34.45 2.40
N THR A 69 45.65 -35.77 2.42
CA THR A 69 44.37 -36.42 2.72
C THR A 69 44.58 -37.75 3.46
N ASP A 70 43.66 -38.11 4.33
CA ASP A 70 43.57 -39.42 5.00
C ASP A 70 42.46 -40.32 4.42
N SER A 71 41.73 -39.82 3.42
CA SER A 71 40.64 -40.56 2.79
C SER A 71 41.15 -41.35 1.58
N ASP A 72 41.10 -42.67 1.70
CA ASP A 72 41.35 -43.62 0.61
C ASP A 72 40.43 -43.36 -0.60
N GLU A 73 39.18 -42.98 -0.34
CA GLU A 73 38.21 -42.61 -1.38
C GLU A 73 38.64 -41.34 -2.10
N PHE A 74 39.07 -40.30 -1.36
CA PHE A 74 39.52 -39.03 -1.97
C PHE A 74 40.78 -39.22 -2.82
N PHE A 75 41.75 -39.99 -2.31
CA PHE A 75 42.96 -40.33 -3.06
C PHE A 75 42.63 -41.14 -4.32
N SER A 76 41.74 -42.13 -4.22
CA SER A 76 41.30 -42.92 -5.37
C SER A 76 40.60 -42.05 -6.42
N LEU A 77 39.74 -41.12 -5.98
CA LEU A 77 39.00 -40.21 -6.86
C LEU A 77 39.90 -39.18 -7.57
N THR A 78 41.00 -38.77 -6.94
CA THR A 78 41.95 -37.81 -7.51
C THR A 78 43.04 -38.48 -8.34
N SER A 79 43.43 -39.71 -8.02
CA SER A 79 44.60 -40.40 -8.59
C SER A 79 44.26 -41.47 -9.62
N CYS A 80 43.04 -42.01 -9.61
CA CYS A 80 42.64 -43.12 -10.48
C CYS A 80 41.32 -42.84 -11.20
N ILE A 81 41.38 -42.56 -12.50
CA ILE A 81 40.20 -42.58 -13.36
C ILE A 81 39.99 -44.03 -13.81
N TYR A 82 39.19 -44.81 -13.07
CA TYR A 82 38.71 -46.10 -13.55
C TYR A 82 37.50 -45.90 -14.48
N GLN A 83 37.50 -46.59 -15.62
CA GLN A 83 36.51 -46.45 -16.69
C GLN A 83 35.06 -46.73 -16.25
N ASP A 84 34.88 -47.48 -15.15
CA ASP A 84 33.58 -47.83 -14.57
C ASP A 84 33.04 -46.80 -13.55
N GLN A 85 33.88 -45.86 -13.08
CA GLN A 85 33.51 -44.87 -12.05
C GLN A 85 32.94 -43.56 -12.62
N VAL A 86 32.81 -43.44 -13.93
CA VAL A 86 32.31 -42.22 -14.60
C VAL A 86 30.90 -41.81 -14.12
N LYS A 87 30.08 -42.75 -13.61
CA LYS A 87 28.77 -42.44 -12.99
C LYS A 87 28.88 -41.85 -11.57
N GLU A 88 29.87 -42.27 -10.79
CA GLU A 88 30.11 -41.80 -9.40
C GLU A 88 30.76 -40.41 -9.34
N ILE A 89 31.39 -39.96 -10.44
CA ILE A 89 31.93 -38.60 -10.57
C ILE A 89 30.84 -37.54 -10.36
N SER A 90 29.57 -37.83 -10.69
CA SER A 90 28.47 -36.88 -10.47
C SER A 90 28.23 -36.56 -8.99
N SER A 91 28.37 -37.56 -8.11
CA SER A 91 28.31 -37.42 -6.65
C SER A 91 29.58 -36.79 -6.07
N GLY A 92 30.76 -37.19 -6.56
CA GLY A 92 32.05 -36.62 -6.12
C GLY A 92 32.25 -35.17 -6.56
N LYS A 93 31.70 -34.76 -7.71
CA LYS A 93 31.78 -33.38 -8.23
C LYS A 93 31.23 -32.36 -7.25
N LYS A 94 30.19 -32.70 -6.48
CA LYS A 94 29.65 -31.81 -5.45
C LYS A 94 30.64 -31.62 -4.31
N GLN A 95 31.19 -32.70 -3.77
CA GLN A 95 32.18 -32.64 -2.68
C GLN A 95 33.48 -31.95 -3.12
N ILE A 96 33.94 -32.21 -4.35
CA ILE A 96 35.10 -31.55 -4.95
C ILE A 96 34.81 -30.06 -5.16
N SER A 97 33.64 -29.70 -5.70
CA SER A 97 33.24 -28.30 -5.89
C SER A 97 33.15 -27.55 -4.56
N ASP A 98 32.53 -28.15 -3.55
CA ASP A 98 32.39 -27.56 -2.22
C ASP A 98 33.76 -27.36 -1.55
N SER A 99 34.67 -28.33 -1.69
CA SER A 99 36.05 -28.25 -1.15
C SER A 99 36.92 -27.26 -1.94
N LEU A 100 36.77 -27.20 -3.26
CA LEU A 100 37.49 -26.23 -4.10
C LEU A 100 36.99 -24.81 -3.80
N GLU A 101 35.69 -24.65 -3.57
CA GLU A 101 35.08 -23.39 -3.17
C GLU A 101 35.61 -22.94 -1.80
N GLU A 102 35.70 -23.83 -0.81
CA GLU A 102 36.29 -23.55 0.52
C GLU A 102 37.77 -23.13 0.41
N VAL A 103 38.55 -23.81 -0.43
CA VAL A 103 39.98 -23.51 -0.64
C VAL A 103 40.16 -22.19 -1.41
N VAL A 104 39.33 -21.91 -2.43
CA VAL A 104 39.41 -20.69 -3.24
C VAL A 104 38.87 -19.46 -2.49
N THR A 105 37.90 -19.64 -1.60
CA THR A 105 37.33 -18.55 -0.79
C THR A 105 38.12 -18.28 0.49
N GLY A 106 39.06 -19.16 0.86
CA GLY A 106 40.02 -18.95 1.96
C GLY A 106 39.38 -18.83 3.35
N GLY A 107 38.15 -19.29 3.53
CA GLY A 107 37.35 -19.04 4.72
C GLY A 107 37.09 -20.28 5.56
N LYS A 108 37.53 -20.27 6.83
CA LYS A 108 37.13 -21.21 7.90
C LYS A 108 35.68 -21.04 8.38
N GLU A 109 34.89 -20.17 7.75
CA GLU A 109 33.50 -19.92 8.11
C GLU A 109 32.60 -20.66 7.13
N GLY A 110 31.97 -21.73 7.64
CA GLY A 110 31.21 -22.74 6.88
C GLY A 110 29.91 -22.25 6.23
N ILE A 111 29.97 -21.17 5.46
CA ILE A 111 28.94 -20.78 4.50
C ILE A 111 29.61 -20.72 3.13
N LEU A 112 29.46 -21.79 2.36
CA LEU A 112 29.83 -21.81 0.95
C LEU A 112 29.13 -20.64 0.23
N ALA A 113 29.82 -19.89 -0.62
CA ALA A 113 29.25 -18.76 -1.34
C ALA A 113 28.04 -19.18 -2.20
N SER A 114 28.04 -20.41 -2.70
CA SER A 114 26.93 -21.08 -3.35
C SER A 114 25.67 -21.20 -2.47
N GLN A 115 25.82 -21.42 -1.16
CA GLN A 115 24.68 -21.41 -0.21
C GLN A 115 24.16 -20.01 0.07
N ALA A 116 25.04 -19.00 0.12
CA ALA A 116 24.64 -17.61 0.28
C ALA A 116 23.87 -17.12 -0.95
N MET A 117 24.35 -17.43 -2.16
CA MET A 117 23.63 -17.11 -3.41
C MET A 117 22.26 -17.80 -3.45
N LYS A 118 22.19 -19.08 -3.08
CA LYS A 118 20.90 -19.79 -3.02
C LYS A 118 19.91 -19.14 -2.06
N LYS A 119 20.35 -18.73 -0.86
CA LYS A 119 19.47 -18.01 0.10
C LYS A 119 18.98 -16.68 -0.44
N LEU A 120 19.82 -15.94 -1.16
CA LEU A 120 19.43 -14.68 -1.80
C LEU A 120 18.43 -14.92 -2.93
N ASP A 121 18.66 -15.92 -3.78
CA ASP A 121 17.75 -16.29 -4.86
C ASP A 121 16.39 -16.75 -4.33
N ASP A 122 16.37 -17.57 -3.27
CA ASP A 122 15.14 -17.99 -2.59
C ASP A 122 14.39 -16.77 -2.05
N LYS A 123 15.09 -15.80 -1.45
CA LYS A 123 14.45 -14.59 -0.90
C LYS A 123 13.92 -13.67 -1.98
N ILE A 124 14.67 -13.48 -3.07
CA ILE A 124 14.23 -12.71 -4.25
C ILE A 124 12.97 -13.35 -4.85
N SER A 125 12.97 -14.69 -4.96
CA SER A 125 11.84 -15.46 -5.48
C SER A 125 10.61 -15.35 -4.57
N GLU A 126 10.77 -15.38 -3.25
CA GLU A 126 9.69 -15.14 -2.29
C GLU A 126 9.09 -13.74 -2.44
N MET A 127 9.92 -12.69 -2.55
CA MET A 127 9.43 -11.31 -2.66
C MET A 127 8.68 -11.06 -3.97
N ARG A 128 9.18 -11.66 -5.08
CA ARG A 128 8.59 -11.54 -6.43
C ARG A 128 7.40 -12.46 -6.67
N LYS A 129 7.14 -13.42 -5.78
CA LYS A 129 6.03 -14.35 -5.91
C LYS A 129 4.72 -13.58 -6.08
N GLY A 130 3.91 -13.94 -7.08
CA GLY A 130 2.65 -13.23 -7.34
C GLY A 130 2.78 -11.94 -8.18
N LEU A 131 3.99 -11.51 -8.55
CA LEU A 131 4.20 -10.32 -9.39
C LEU A 131 4.00 -10.65 -10.88
N ASP A 132 4.72 -11.65 -11.40
CA ASP A 132 4.67 -12.02 -12.83
C ASP A 132 3.54 -13.01 -13.14
N ARG A 133 3.08 -13.77 -12.14
CA ARG A 133 2.09 -14.85 -12.31
C ARG A 133 1.18 -14.91 -11.08
N PRO A 134 -0.12 -15.23 -11.23
CA PRO A 134 -1.02 -15.38 -10.10
C PRO A 134 -0.51 -16.44 -9.12
N ALA A 135 -0.35 -16.07 -7.85
CA ALA A 135 0.05 -16.99 -6.80
C ALA A 135 -1.00 -17.02 -5.70
N LYS A 136 -1.20 -18.18 -5.07
CA LYS A 136 -2.13 -18.33 -3.93
C LYS A 136 -1.70 -17.51 -2.72
N ILE A 137 -0.39 -17.29 -2.56
CA ILE A 137 0.22 -16.43 -1.54
C ILE A 137 1.12 -15.46 -2.30
N ASN A 138 0.76 -14.19 -2.27
CA ASN A 138 1.55 -13.12 -2.87
C ASN A 138 2.76 -12.81 -2.00
N GLY A 139 3.89 -12.57 -2.64
CA GLY A 139 5.09 -12.02 -2.02
C GLY A 139 4.88 -10.58 -1.59
N SER A 140 5.84 -10.06 -0.83
CA SER A 140 5.80 -8.70 -0.28
C SER A 140 5.62 -7.63 -1.36
N LEU A 141 6.28 -7.78 -2.51
CA LEU A 141 6.24 -6.79 -3.58
C LEU A 141 4.86 -6.74 -4.25
N ALA A 142 4.31 -7.89 -4.63
CA ALA A 142 2.97 -7.95 -5.22
C ALA A 142 1.87 -7.45 -4.26
N SER A 143 2.01 -7.72 -2.96
CA SER A 143 1.12 -7.16 -1.93
C SER A 143 1.21 -5.64 -1.85
N LEU A 144 2.42 -5.08 -1.85
CA LEU A 144 2.65 -3.63 -1.80
C LEU A 144 2.12 -2.93 -3.06
N THR A 145 2.36 -3.48 -4.25
CA THR A 145 1.82 -2.95 -5.51
C THR A 145 0.30 -2.90 -5.47
N ARG A 146 -0.36 -3.98 -5.02
CA ARG A 146 -1.82 -4.02 -4.90
C ARG A 146 -2.36 -3.01 -3.88
N GLN A 147 -1.66 -2.82 -2.76
CA GLN A 147 -2.03 -1.79 -1.79
C GLN A 147 -1.90 -0.40 -2.39
N LEU A 148 -0.83 -0.13 -3.15
CA LEU A 148 -0.61 1.14 -3.82
C LEU A 148 -1.69 1.41 -4.87
N GLU A 149 -2.05 0.42 -5.69
CA GLU A 149 -3.15 0.51 -6.66
C GLU A 149 -4.49 0.80 -5.99
N ASN A 150 -4.78 0.11 -4.87
CA ASN A 150 -5.99 0.36 -4.09
C ASN A 150 -6.01 1.79 -3.53
N ARG A 151 -4.89 2.26 -2.96
CA ARG A 151 -4.77 3.61 -2.42
C ARG A 151 -4.88 4.68 -3.51
N LEU A 152 -4.32 4.44 -4.69
CA LEU A 152 -4.47 5.34 -5.83
C LEU A 152 -5.94 5.42 -6.26
N ARG A 153 -6.65 4.28 -6.30
CA ARG A 153 -8.09 4.28 -6.61
C ARG A 153 -8.89 5.06 -5.57
N GLU A 154 -8.64 4.80 -4.28
CA GLU A 154 -9.28 5.55 -3.20
C GLU A 154 -8.99 7.05 -3.29
N TYR A 155 -7.75 7.43 -3.62
CA TYR A 155 -7.37 8.83 -3.83
C TYR A 155 -8.17 9.46 -4.98
N THR A 156 -8.26 8.79 -6.13
CA THR A 156 -9.03 9.28 -7.28
C THR A 156 -10.53 9.36 -6.97
N ASP A 157 -11.08 8.39 -6.23
CA ASP A 157 -12.49 8.43 -5.80
C ASP A 157 -12.75 9.63 -4.88
N ILE A 158 -11.86 9.87 -3.91
CA ILE A 158 -11.95 11.03 -3.01
C ILE A 158 -11.81 12.35 -3.79
N GLU A 159 -10.87 12.45 -4.72
CA GLU A 159 -10.67 13.64 -5.55
C GLU A 159 -11.92 13.97 -6.39
N ASN A 160 -12.57 12.94 -6.94
CA ASN A 160 -13.84 13.09 -7.66
C ASN A 160 -14.98 13.55 -6.74
N GLU A 161 -15.08 13.00 -5.53
CA GLU A 161 -16.10 13.42 -4.57
C GLU A 161 -15.87 14.86 -4.08
N VAL A 162 -14.62 15.26 -3.82
CA VAL A 162 -14.26 16.65 -3.48
C VAL A 162 -14.68 17.58 -4.61
N SER A 163 -14.37 17.24 -5.86
CA SER A 163 -14.75 18.04 -7.02
C SER A 163 -16.28 18.21 -7.14
N LYS A 164 -17.05 17.15 -6.85
CA LYS A 164 -18.52 17.23 -6.81
C LYS A 164 -19.03 18.14 -5.69
N VAL A 165 -18.46 18.04 -4.50
CA VAL A 165 -18.83 18.88 -3.34
C VAL A 165 -18.51 20.35 -3.62
N GLU A 166 -17.39 20.65 -4.25
CA GLU A 166 -17.04 22.02 -4.65
C GLU A 166 -18.02 22.58 -5.67
N ALA A 167 -18.43 21.80 -6.67
CA ALA A 167 -19.47 22.20 -7.62
C ALA A 167 -20.81 22.46 -6.93
N GLN A 168 -21.24 21.58 -6.03
CA GLN A 168 -22.46 21.76 -5.23
C GLN A 168 -22.39 22.99 -4.32
N LYS A 169 -21.22 23.31 -3.77
CA LYS A 169 -21.03 24.51 -2.96
C LYS A 169 -21.21 25.79 -3.79
N ILE A 170 -20.71 25.81 -5.02
CA ILE A 170 -20.92 26.93 -5.95
C ILE A 170 -22.41 27.08 -6.26
N GLU A 171 -23.09 25.98 -6.57
CA GLU A 171 -24.54 25.97 -6.82
C GLU A 171 -25.33 26.47 -5.60
N LEU A 172 -24.96 26.04 -4.39
CA LEU A 172 -25.59 26.49 -3.15
C LEU A 172 -25.46 28.01 -2.94
N VAL A 173 -24.30 28.59 -3.28
CA VAL A 173 -24.10 30.05 -3.22
C VAL A 173 -25.02 30.78 -4.21
N GLU A 174 -25.15 30.27 -5.43
CA GLU A 174 -26.02 30.87 -6.44
C GLU A 174 -27.50 30.75 -6.06
N VAL A 175 -27.95 29.59 -5.58
CA VAL A 175 -29.31 29.37 -5.10
C VAL A 175 -29.62 30.29 -3.90
N ASN A 176 -28.67 30.47 -2.97
CA ASN A 176 -28.86 31.40 -1.86
C ASN A 176 -28.97 32.85 -2.30
N LYS A 177 -28.22 33.26 -3.33
CA LYS A 177 -28.33 34.60 -3.92
C LYS A 177 -29.71 34.79 -4.56
N GLN A 178 -30.20 33.81 -5.31
CA GLN A 178 -31.54 33.84 -5.90
C GLN A 178 -32.62 33.89 -4.81
N LEU A 179 -32.48 33.10 -3.74
CA LEU A 179 -33.39 33.11 -2.60
C LEU A 179 -33.45 34.50 -1.95
N ALA A 180 -32.30 35.16 -1.76
CA ALA A 180 -32.25 36.51 -1.20
C ALA A 180 -33.00 37.52 -2.08
N GLN A 181 -32.79 37.46 -3.40
CA GLN A 181 -33.49 38.32 -4.36
C GLN A 181 -35.00 38.09 -4.34
N VAL A 182 -35.45 36.83 -4.32
CA VAL A 182 -36.88 36.50 -4.26
C VAL A 182 -37.51 36.98 -2.94
N LYS A 183 -36.80 36.84 -1.81
CA LYS A 183 -37.27 37.35 -0.51
C LYS A 183 -37.43 38.87 -0.52
N GLU A 184 -36.48 39.59 -1.10
CA GLU A 184 -36.57 41.05 -1.23
C GLU A 184 -37.77 41.46 -2.10
N GLN A 185 -37.95 40.82 -3.26
CA GLN A 185 -39.10 41.05 -4.12
C GLN A 185 -40.43 40.76 -3.41
N TYR A 186 -40.48 39.69 -2.63
CA TYR A 186 -41.66 39.32 -1.85
C TYR A 186 -42.02 40.37 -0.79
N GLU A 187 -41.05 40.83 0.01
CA GLU A 187 -41.30 41.86 1.02
C GLU A 187 -41.71 43.19 0.38
N ASN A 188 -41.11 43.57 -0.76
CA ASN A 188 -41.51 44.75 -1.52
C ASN A 188 -42.95 44.62 -2.05
N ALA A 189 -43.31 43.47 -2.62
CA ALA A 189 -44.67 43.21 -3.11
C ALA A 189 -45.70 43.24 -1.97
N LYS A 190 -45.36 42.65 -0.82
CA LYS A 190 -46.19 42.66 0.39
C LYS A 190 -46.40 44.07 0.94
N ALA A 191 -45.34 44.89 0.97
CA ALA A 191 -45.43 46.30 1.38
C ALA A 191 -46.32 47.11 0.42
N LEU A 192 -46.19 46.88 -0.89
CA LEU A 192 -47.04 47.51 -1.90
C LEU A 192 -48.51 47.11 -1.75
N LEU A 193 -48.79 45.84 -1.49
CA LEU A 193 -50.14 45.35 -1.22
C LEU A 193 -50.75 46.06 -0.01
N GLY A 194 -50.03 46.14 1.10
CA GLY A 194 -50.48 46.86 2.30
C GLY A 194 -50.80 48.33 2.05
N LYS A 195 -49.96 49.03 1.25
CA LYS A 195 -50.22 50.42 0.82
C LYS A 195 -51.47 50.51 -0.06
N ASN A 196 -51.70 49.55 -0.95
CA ASN A 196 -52.88 49.52 -1.81
C ASN A 196 -54.17 49.34 -1.00
N ASP A 197 -54.15 48.45 0.00
CA ASP A 197 -55.29 48.24 0.88
C ASP A 197 -55.60 49.48 1.73
N GLN A 198 -54.58 50.17 2.24
CA GLN A 198 -54.75 51.45 2.92
C GLN A 198 -55.33 52.51 1.98
N ARG A 199 -54.83 52.59 0.74
CA ARG A 199 -55.36 53.51 -0.27
C ARG A 199 -56.84 53.26 -0.54
N LYS A 200 -57.26 52.01 -0.70
CA LYS A 200 -58.68 51.66 -0.89
C LYS A 200 -59.55 52.12 0.27
N LYS A 201 -59.08 51.96 1.51
CA LYS A 201 -59.80 52.45 2.70
C LYS A 201 -59.94 53.97 2.70
N ILE A 202 -58.86 54.69 2.38
CA ILE A 202 -58.87 56.15 2.29
C ILE A 202 -59.80 56.62 1.17
N GLU A 203 -59.75 56.00 -0.01
CA GLU A 203 -60.64 56.33 -1.14
C GLU A 203 -62.12 56.12 -0.78
N ALA A 204 -62.45 55.05 -0.05
CA ALA A 204 -63.80 54.83 0.47
C ALA A 204 -64.22 55.92 1.47
N SER A 205 -63.36 56.31 2.40
CA SER A 205 -63.64 57.39 3.36
C SER A 205 -63.79 58.75 2.67
N ILE A 206 -62.98 59.05 1.65
CA ILE A 206 -63.11 60.27 0.84
C ILE A 206 -64.46 60.30 0.13
N LYS A 207 -64.91 59.15 -0.41
CA LYS A 207 -66.21 59.05 -1.06
C LYS A 207 -67.35 59.32 -0.09
N ASP A 208 -67.31 58.74 1.11
CA ASP A 208 -68.30 58.98 2.18
C ASP A 208 -68.32 60.45 2.64
N LEU A 209 -67.14 61.05 2.86
CA LEU A 209 -67.02 62.46 3.20
C LEU A 209 -67.55 63.40 2.12
N LYS A 210 -67.30 63.09 0.84
CA LYS A 210 -67.87 63.86 -0.28
C LYS A 210 -69.38 63.79 -0.30
N GLN A 211 -69.96 62.60 -0.11
CA GLN A 211 -71.41 62.46 -0.04
C GLN A 211 -72.01 63.30 1.11
N LYS A 212 -71.42 63.22 2.30
CA LYS A 212 -71.85 64.03 3.46
C LYS A 212 -71.72 65.54 3.21
N TYR A 213 -70.65 65.97 2.53
CA TYR A 213 -70.47 67.37 2.17
C TYR A 213 -71.57 67.84 1.20
N ASP A 214 -71.89 67.04 0.19
CA ASP A 214 -72.95 67.34 -0.76
C ASP A 214 -74.33 67.41 -0.07
N GLU A 215 -74.62 66.50 0.87
CA GLU A 215 -75.83 66.53 1.70
C GLU A 215 -75.93 67.81 2.55
N VAL A 216 -74.84 68.21 3.21
CA VAL A 216 -74.79 69.46 4.00
C VAL A 216 -74.96 70.68 3.12
N LYS A 217 -74.39 70.67 1.92
CA LYS A 217 -74.55 71.76 0.95
C LYS A 217 -76.00 71.93 0.51
N GLU A 218 -76.69 70.84 0.19
CA GLU A 218 -78.13 70.87 -0.13
C GLU A 218 -78.98 71.40 1.04
N LEU A 219 -78.65 71.00 2.28
CA LEU A 219 -79.30 71.56 3.47
C LEU A 219 -79.06 73.06 3.63
N LEU A 220 -77.83 73.52 3.41
CA LEU A 220 -77.47 74.94 3.48
C LEU A 220 -78.23 75.76 2.43
N ASP A 221 -78.28 75.26 1.19
CA ASP A 221 -79.04 75.87 0.11
C ASP A 221 -80.55 75.90 0.43
N GLY A 222 -81.07 74.85 1.07
CA GLY A 222 -82.43 74.80 1.61
C GLY A 222 -82.70 75.86 2.69
N ILE A 223 -81.79 76.00 3.66
CA ILE A 223 -81.87 77.02 4.71
C ILE A 223 -81.85 78.43 4.10
N ASN A 224 -80.94 78.70 3.16
CA ASN A 224 -80.88 80.00 2.47
C ASN A 224 -82.19 80.34 1.73
N ARG A 225 -82.82 79.34 1.09
CA ARG A 225 -84.15 79.50 0.47
C ARG A 225 -85.26 79.78 1.51
N LEU A 226 -85.18 79.18 2.69
CA LEU A 226 -86.14 79.45 3.76
C LEU A 226 -85.92 80.84 4.38
N MET A 227 -84.67 81.25 4.59
CA MET A 227 -84.31 82.58 5.09
C MET A 227 -84.84 83.67 4.16
N THR A 228 -84.59 83.55 2.85
CA THR A 228 -85.13 84.50 1.85
C THR A 228 -86.66 84.52 1.77
N LYS A 229 -87.34 83.40 2.04
CA LYS A 229 -88.81 83.38 2.15
C LYS A 229 -89.30 84.06 3.43
N LEU A 230 -88.58 83.87 4.53
CA LEU A 230 -88.90 84.46 5.83
C LEU A 230 -88.73 85.98 5.78
N GLU A 231 -87.64 86.48 5.21
CA GLU A 231 -87.42 87.92 4.96
C GLU A 231 -88.59 88.53 4.15
N ARG A 232 -89.00 87.88 3.06
CA ARG A 232 -90.17 88.35 2.27
C ARG A 232 -91.47 88.32 3.06
N ALA A 233 -91.68 87.32 3.91
CA ALA A 233 -92.87 87.23 4.75
C ALA A 233 -92.88 88.31 5.85
N GLU A 234 -91.72 88.61 6.44
CA GLU A 234 -91.56 89.72 7.38
C GLU A 234 -91.78 91.08 6.71
N GLU A 235 -91.27 91.29 5.49
CA GLU A 235 -91.57 92.50 4.70
C GLU A 235 -93.06 92.64 4.40
N ALA A 236 -93.73 91.54 4.05
CA ALA A 236 -95.16 91.51 3.83
C ALA A 236 -95.96 91.81 5.11
N LEU A 237 -95.55 91.26 6.26
CA LEU A 237 -96.17 91.54 7.56
C LEU A 237 -95.99 93.00 7.97
N ARG A 238 -94.79 93.58 7.84
CA ARG A 238 -94.56 95.02 8.09
C ARG A 238 -95.44 95.91 7.22
N SER A 239 -95.69 95.49 5.99
CA SER A 239 -96.57 96.20 5.07
C SER A 239 -98.06 96.12 5.47
N ILE A 240 -98.45 95.10 6.26
CA ILE A 240 -99.80 94.94 6.81
C ILE A 240 -99.95 95.67 8.15
N GLU A 241 -98.95 95.60 9.04
CA GLU A 241 -98.95 96.37 10.30
C GLU A 241 -98.93 97.89 10.04
N GLY A 242 -98.22 98.36 9.01
CA GLY A 242 -98.26 99.77 8.59
C GLY A 242 -99.62 100.22 8.05
N LEU A 243 -100.53 99.30 7.69
CA LEU A 243 -101.92 99.61 7.33
C LEU A 243 -102.84 99.70 8.55
N GLU A 244 -102.48 99.11 9.69
CA GLU A 244 -103.23 99.27 10.96
C GLU A 244 -103.01 100.67 11.57
N ASP A 245 -101.80 101.24 11.45
CA ASP A 245 -101.50 102.62 11.89
C ASP A 245 -102.20 103.71 11.05
N GLU A 246 -102.64 103.40 9.81
CA GLU A 246 -103.46 104.32 9.00
C GLU A 246 -104.98 104.18 9.26
N GLN A 247 -105.42 103.13 9.99
CA GLN A 247 -106.83 102.93 10.35
C GLN A 247 -107.20 103.38 11.77
N GLN A 248 -106.23 103.75 12.62
CA GLN A 248 -106.47 104.44 13.89
C GLN A 248 -106.05 105.92 13.80
N VAL A 249 -106.99 106.70 13.25
CA VAL A 249 -107.11 108.16 13.37
C VAL A 249 -107.30 108.57 14.84
#